data_AF-A0A9Q0NL67-F1
#
_entry.id   AF-A0A9Q0NL67-F1
#
_cell.length_a   1.000
_cell.length_b   1.000
_cell.length_c   1.000
_cell.angle_alpha   90.00
_cell.angle_beta   90.00
_cell.angle_gamma   90.00
#
_symmetry.space_group_name_H-M   'P 1'
#
loop_
_entity.id
_entity.type
_entity.pdbx_description
1 polymer ?
#
loop_
_entity_poly.entity_id
_entity_poly.type
_entity_poly.pdbx_seq_one_letter_code
_entity_poly.pdbx_strand_id
1 'polypeptide(L)'
;MTTGGFGLFFEPAGTHNKKAGLDSLCEVVQGNYLEMPFPENSFDGAYSIEATCHAPKLEEVYAEIFRVLKPGSLYVSYEWVTTDKYEKRKHRRFKEQTLTYDSLQKT
;
A
#
# COMPACT_ATOMS: atom_id res chain seq x y z
N MET A 1 -31.31 7.05 19.88
CA MET A 1 -31.05 7.27 18.45
C MET A 1 -29.66 7.85 18.33
N THR A 2 -28.64 7.01 18.24
CA THR A 2 -27.28 7.44 17.90
C THR A 2 -27.15 7.31 16.40
N THR A 3 -27.06 8.44 15.70
CA THR A 3 -26.66 8.50 14.30
C THR A 3 -25.24 7.96 14.20
N GLY A 4 -25.11 6.68 13.85
CA GLY A 4 -23.84 6.06 13.49
C GLY A 4 -23.35 6.68 12.19
N GLY A 5 -22.53 7.72 12.32
CA GLY A 5 -21.76 8.24 11.20
C GLY A 5 -20.75 7.20 10.76
N PHE A 6 -20.69 6.92 9.46
CA PHE A 6 -19.57 6.27 8.80
C PHE A 6 -18.32 7.14 8.98
N GLY A 7 -17.65 6.98 10.13
CA GLY A 7 -16.32 7.54 10.39
C GLY A 7 -15.28 6.68 9.69
N LEU A 8 -14.70 7.23 8.63
CA LEU A 8 -13.60 6.66 7.86
C LEU A 8 -12.47 6.17 8.78
N PHE A 9 -11.89 5.02 8.47
CA PHE A 9 -10.93 4.21 9.23
C PHE A 9 -9.61 4.89 9.72
N PHE A 10 -9.48 6.22 9.66
CA PHE A 10 -8.27 6.96 10.00
C PHE A 10 -8.09 7.28 11.49
N GLU A 11 -9.13 7.77 12.18
CA GLU A 11 -9.05 8.09 13.61
C GLU A 11 -8.69 6.90 14.53
N PRO A 12 -9.10 5.65 14.22
CA PRO A 12 -8.70 4.51 15.02
C PRO A 12 -7.18 4.28 15.00
N ALA A 13 -6.50 4.40 13.86
CA ALA A 13 -5.11 3.94 13.72
C ALA A 13 -4.15 4.71 14.65
N GLY A 14 -4.20 6.04 14.67
CA GLY A 14 -3.40 6.85 15.59
C GLY A 14 -3.73 6.57 17.06
N THR A 15 -5.00 6.29 17.37
CA THR A 15 -5.44 5.91 18.72
C THR A 15 -4.88 4.54 19.14
N HIS A 16 -4.82 3.57 18.22
CA HIS A 16 -4.22 2.26 18.49
C HIS A 16 -2.70 2.37 18.72
N ASN A 17 -2.00 3.18 17.91
CA ASN A 17 -0.56 3.43 18.12
C ASN A 17 -0.29 4.01 19.51
N LYS A 18 -1.07 5.01 19.96
CA LYS A 18 -0.95 5.56 21.31
C LYS A 18 -1.23 4.54 22.40
N LYS A 19 -2.28 3.72 22.24
CA LYS A 19 -2.60 2.65 23.21
C LYS A 19 -1.49 1.58 23.29
N ALA A 20 -0.81 1.32 22.18
CA ALA A 20 0.31 0.39 22.11
C ALA A 20 1.67 1.02 22.51
N GLY A 21 1.73 2.35 22.76
CA GLY A 21 2.97 3.07 23.05
C GLY A 21 3.92 3.18 21.85
N LEU A 22 3.37 3.17 20.62
CA LEU A 22 4.11 3.21 19.36
C LEU A 22 4.02 4.56 18.64
N ASP A 23 3.38 5.57 19.25
CA ASP A 23 3.13 6.87 18.63
C ASP A 23 4.41 7.68 18.35
N SER A 24 5.53 7.35 18.99
CA SER A 24 6.85 7.92 18.67
C SER A 24 7.55 7.24 17.48
N LEU A 25 7.08 6.05 17.06
CA LEU A 25 7.68 5.22 16.01
C LEU A 25 6.80 5.10 14.76
N CYS A 26 5.49 5.31 14.88
CA CYS A 26 4.53 5.11 13.81
C CYS A 26 3.57 6.30 13.68
N GLU A 27 3.77 7.06 12.61
CA GLU A 27 2.88 8.13 12.18
C GLU A 27 1.88 7.61 11.14
N VAL A 28 0.62 8.04 11.25
CA VAL A 28 -0.44 7.73 10.29
C VAL A 28 -0.76 8.99 9.51
N VAL A 29 -0.56 8.96 8.19
CA VAL A 29 -0.81 10.08 7.30
C VAL A 29 -1.99 9.75 6.39
N GLN A 30 -2.98 10.63 6.35
CA GLN A 30 -4.04 10.58 5.35
C GLN A 30 -3.54 11.24 4.06
N GLY A 31 -3.50 10.48 2.97
CA GLY A 31 -3.01 10.99 1.69
C GLY A 31 -3.48 10.16 0.50
N ASN A 32 -3.23 10.71 -0.69
CA ASN A 32 -3.39 10.00 -1.96
C ASN A 32 -2.08 9.28 -2.27
N TYR A 33 -2.09 7.96 -2.44
CA TYR A 33 -0.86 7.22 -2.74
C TYR A 33 -0.35 7.45 -4.17
N LEU A 34 -1.13 8.12 -5.03
CA LEU A 34 -0.69 8.62 -6.34
C LEU A 34 -0.04 10.01 -6.25
N GLU A 35 -0.17 10.68 -5.11
CA GLU A 35 0.36 12.02 -4.85
C GLU A 35 0.63 12.16 -3.34
N MET A 36 1.67 11.46 -2.88
CA MET A 36 2.01 11.38 -1.48
C MET A 36 2.54 12.73 -0.98
N PRO A 37 2.15 13.19 0.23
CA PRO A 37 2.57 14.46 0.80
C PRO A 37 4.01 14.39 1.38
N PHE A 38 4.92 13.71 0.68
CA PHE A 38 6.31 13.55 1.07
C PHE A 38 7.24 14.06 -0.03
N PRO A 39 8.38 14.68 0.33
CA PRO A 39 9.43 15.01 -0.63
C PRO A 39 10.00 13.78 -1.34
N GLU A 40 10.72 14.01 -2.44
CA GLU A 40 11.53 12.96 -3.05
C GLU A 40 12.60 12.44 -2.09
N ASN A 41 13.01 11.17 -2.23
CA ASN A 41 14.10 10.58 -1.44
C ASN A 41 13.91 10.70 0.09
N SER A 42 12.68 10.58 0.56
CA SER A 42 12.33 10.66 1.99
C SER A 42 12.58 9.36 2.74
N PHE A 43 12.39 8.20 2.10
CA PHE A 43 12.35 6.90 2.78
C PHE A 43 13.48 5.94 2.38
N ASP A 44 14.00 5.22 3.36
CA ASP A 44 15.02 4.16 3.20
C ASP A 44 14.43 2.81 2.77
N GLY A 45 13.10 2.71 2.72
CA GLY A 45 12.37 1.57 2.22
C GLY A 45 10.86 1.81 2.25
N ALA A 46 10.12 1.03 1.48
CA ALA A 46 8.67 1.10 1.44
C ALA A 46 8.06 -0.29 1.26
N TYR A 47 6.84 -0.48 1.73
CA TYR A 47 6.08 -1.68 1.43
C TYR A 47 4.61 -1.37 1.17
N SER A 48 3.95 -2.20 0.36
CA SER A 48 2.50 -2.20 0.21
C SER A 48 1.94 -3.61 0.46
N ILE A 49 0.79 -3.65 1.13
CA ILE A 49 0.05 -4.88 1.39
C ILE A 49 -1.34 -4.69 0.80
N GLU A 50 -1.63 -5.38 -0.30
CA GLU A 50 -2.92 -5.38 -0.99
C GLU A 50 -3.47 -3.98 -1.31
N ALA A 51 -2.58 -3.01 -1.62
CA ALA A 51 -2.97 -1.62 -1.81
C ALA A 51 -2.91 -1.15 -3.27
N THR A 52 -1.84 -1.49 -4.02
CA THR A 52 -1.61 -0.90 -5.35
C THR A 52 -2.56 -1.46 -6.41
N CYS A 53 -3.12 -2.65 -6.20
CA CYS A 53 -4.19 -3.21 -7.04
C CYS A 53 -5.46 -2.35 -7.15
N HIS A 54 -5.62 -1.33 -6.29
CA HIS A 54 -6.71 -0.35 -6.36
C HIS A 54 -6.37 0.89 -7.20
N ALA A 55 -5.12 1.04 -7.63
CA ALA A 55 -4.71 2.14 -8.48
C ALA A 55 -5.35 2.03 -9.87
N PRO A 56 -5.78 3.14 -10.49
CA PRO A 56 -6.26 3.13 -11.87
C PRO A 56 -5.20 2.64 -12.86
N LYS A 57 -3.93 2.99 -12.59
CA LYS A 57 -2.75 2.56 -13.33
C LYS A 57 -1.63 2.23 -12.36
N LEU A 58 -1.01 1.07 -12.53
CA LEU A 58 0.07 0.61 -11.66
C LEU A 58 1.34 1.44 -11.84
N GLU A 59 1.58 1.94 -13.05
CA GLU A 59 2.74 2.77 -13.37
C GLU A 59 2.76 4.06 -12.56
N GLU A 60 1.59 4.67 -12.31
CA GLU A 60 1.48 5.93 -11.56
C GLU A 60 1.82 5.74 -10.07
N VAL A 61 1.30 4.68 -9.45
CA VAL A 61 1.61 4.38 -8.03
C VAL A 61 3.06 3.93 -7.85
N TYR A 62 3.63 3.12 -8.76
CA TYR A 62 5.03 2.74 -8.67
C TYR A 62 5.98 3.91 -8.93
N ALA A 63 5.64 4.83 -9.85
CA ALA A 63 6.42 6.05 -10.06
C ALA A 63 6.43 6.91 -8.79
N GLU A 64 5.29 7.03 -8.11
CA GLU A 64 5.19 7.80 -6.88
C GLU A 64 5.97 7.17 -5.71
N ILE A 65 5.91 5.84 -5.56
CA ILE A 65 6.75 5.09 -4.62
C ILE A 65 8.25 5.31 -4.93
N PHE A 66 8.63 5.23 -6.20
CA PHE A 66 10.02 5.44 -6.62
C PHE A 66 10.50 6.87 -6.36
N ARG A 67 9.62 7.87 -6.51
CA ARG A 67 9.92 9.28 -6.20
C ARG A 67 10.30 9.44 -4.72
N VAL A 68 9.50 8.90 -3.81
CA VAL A 68 9.70 9.10 -2.36
C VAL A 68 10.80 8.21 -1.76
N LEU A 69 11.23 7.16 -2.44
CA LEU A 69 12.36 6.31 -2.00
C LEU A 69 13.71 6.96 -2.29
N LYS A 70 14.68 6.79 -1.40
CA LYS A 70 16.09 7.15 -1.65
C LYS A 70 16.74 6.17 -2.64
N PRO A 71 17.78 6.60 -3.40
CA PRO A 71 18.57 5.68 -4.20
C PRO A 71 19.19 4.56 -3.35
N GLY A 72 19.17 3.33 -3.85
CA GLY A 72 19.61 2.13 -3.16
C GLY A 72 18.55 1.47 -2.26
N SER A 73 17.45 2.15 -1.96
CA SER A 73 16.37 1.63 -1.10
C SER A 73 15.54 0.55 -1.79
N LEU A 74 14.93 -0.32 -0.97
CA LEU A 74 14.05 -1.39 -1.42
C LEU A 74 12.58 -1.05 -1.22
N TYR A 75 11.79 -1.34 -2.24
CA TYR A 75 10.34 -1.45 -2.16
C TYR A 75 9.94 -2.92 -2.13
N VAL A 76 8.93 -3.27 -1.33
CA VAL A 76 8.38 -4.62 -1.20
C VAL A 76 6.87 -4.60 -1.42
N SER A 77 6.34 -5.44 -2.30
CA SER A 77 4.90 -5.60 -2.47
C SER A 77 4.42 -6.98 -2.03
N TYR A 78 3.24 -7.02 -1.42
CA TYR A 78 2.47 -8.22 -1.15
C TYR A 78 1.08 -8.04 -1.76
N GLU A 79 0.84 -8.67 -2.91
CA GLU A 79 -0.39 -8.46 -3.68
C GLU A 79 -0.89 -9.72 -4.39
N TRP A 80 -2.16 -9.65 -4.81
CA TRP A 80 -2.79 -10.66 -5.66
C TRP A 80 -2.40 -10.44 -7.11
N VAL A 81 -1.72 -11.42 -7.71
CA VAL A 81 -1.40 -11.40 -9.15
C VAL A 81 -2.16 -12.48 -9.91
N THR A 82 -2.47 -12.19 -11.18
CA THR A 82 -2.97 -13.19 -12.12
C THR A 82 -1.83 -13.72 -12.96
N THR A 83 -1.76 -15.04 -13.11
CA THR A 83 -0.81 -15.69 -14.01
C THR A 83 -1.44 -15.92 -15.38
N ASP A 84 -0.64 -16.29 -16.37
CA ASP A 84 -1.11 -16.63 -17.73
C ASP A 84 -2.11 -17.80 -17.76
N LYS A 85 -2.19 -18.58 -16.67
CA LYS A 85 -3.17 -19.66 -16.51
C LYS A 85 -4.56 -19.14 -16.11
N TYR A 86 -4.70 -17.86 -15.78
CA TYR A 86 -5.95 -17.28 -15.29
C TYR A 86 -7.01 -17.12 -16.40
N GLU A 87 -8.00 -18.02 -16.41
CA GLU A 87 -9.21 -17.88 -17.21
C GLU A 87 -10.41 -17.27 -16.44
N LYS A 88 -10.80 -16.03 -16.75
CA LYS A 88 -11.91 -15.27 -16.11
C LYS A 88 -13.23 -16.04 -16.02
N ARG A 89 -13.55 -16.90 -17.00
CA ARG A 89 -14.81 -17.65 -17.03
C ARG A 89 -14.83 -18.82 -16.06
N LYS A 90 -13.70 -19.52 -15.88
CA LYS A 90 -13.55 -20.71 -15.02
C LYS A 90 -13.17 -20.33 -13.59
N HIS A 91 -12.27 -19.36 -13.45
CA HIS A 91 -11.68 -18.95 -12.17
C HIS A 91 -12.46 -17.82 -11.49
N ARG A 92 -13.72 -17.59 -11.88
CA ARG A 92 -14.59 -16.56 -11.29
C ARG A 92 -14.91 -16.83 -9.81
N ARG A 93 -14.86 -18.11 -9.41
CA ARG A 93 -15.15 -18.59 -8.05
C ARG A 93 -13.91 -18.90 -7.22
N PHE A 94 -12.77 -19.11 -7.90
CA PHE A 94 -11.45 -19.34 -7.31
C PHE A 94 -10.48 -18.45 -8.08
N LYS A 95 -10.24 -17.23 -7.59
CA LYS A 95 -9.02 -16.52 -8.01
C LYS A 95 -7.89 -17.42 -7.52
N GLU A 96 -7.20 -18.09 -8.41
CA GLU A 96 -6.07 -18.94 -8.03
C GLU A 96 -4.98 -17.99 -7.52
N GLN A 97 -4.79 -18.05 -6.21
CA GLN A 97 -4.06 -17.10 -5.41
C GLN A 97 -2.56 -17.37 -5.56
N THR A 98 -1.86 -16.58 -6.35
CA THR A 98 -0.40 -16.56 -6.29
C THR A 98 0.00 -15.31 -5.52
N LEU A 99 0.54 -15.53 -4.31
CA LEU A 99 1.18 -14.50 -3.53
C LEU A 99 2.63 -14.43 -4.00
N THR A 100 2.97 -13.34 -4.67
CA THR A 100 4.36 -13.08 -5.08
C THR A 100 4.94 -12.00 -4.18
N TYR A 101 6.12 -12.27 -3.65
CA TYR A 101 7.00 -11.25 -3.11
C TYR A 101 7.82 -10.72 -4.27
N ASP A 102 7.68 -9.44 -4.56
CA ASP A 102 8.56 -8.75 -5.51
C ASP A 102 9.22 -7.57 -4.81
N SER A 103 10.46 -7.30 -5.21
CA SER A 103 11.24 -6.20 -4.65
C SER A 103 11.85 -5.36 -5.76
N LEU A 104 11.59 -4.05 -5.72
CA LEU A 104 12.20 -3.09 -6.63
C LEU A 104 13.27 -2.31 -5.87
N GLN A 105 14.46 -2.20 -6.44
CA GLN A 105 15.51 -1.35 -5.90
C GLN A 105 15.61 -0.07 -6.74
N LYS A 106 15.60 1.08 -6.07
CA LYS A 106 15.88 2.35 -6.74
C LYS A 106 17.37 2.39 -7.11
N THR A 107 17.66 2.54 -8.41
CA THR A 107 19.02 2.69 -8.94
C THR A 107 19.44 4.15 -9.04
#